data_AF-A0A382Q9P7-F1
#
_entry.id   AF-A0A382Q9P7-F1
#
_cell.length_a   1.000
_cell.length_b   1.000
_cell.length_c   1.000
_cell.angle_alpha   90.00
_cell.angle_beta   90.00
_cell.angle_gamma   90.00
#
_symmetry.space_group_name_H-M   'P 1'
#
loop_
_entity.id
_entity.type
_entity.pdbx_description
1 polymer ?
#
loop_
_entity_poly.entity_id
_entity_poly.type
_entity_poly.pdbx_seq_one_letter_code
_entity_poly.pdbx_strand_id
1 'polypeptide(L)'
;MIIKPIKKIESLTEESMRTMYILQSTLDINILIELFDHELKKMVSHDYLNYKNSIENISIDLGEIIKEKLIFNLKISNNSLGKFVI
;
A
#
# COMPACT_ATOMS: atom_id res chain seq x y z
N MET A 1 19.74 18.59 28.49
CA MET A 1 19.77 17.83 27.22
C MET A 1 18.39 17.97 26.58
N ILE A 2 18.27 18.76 25.51
CA ILE A 2 16.99 19.03 24.85
C ILE A 2 16.78 17.94 23.80
N ILE A 3 15.84 17.02 24.05
CA ILE A 3 15.42 16.05 23.06
C ILE A 3 14.52 16.80 22.08
N LYS A 4 15.02 17.09 20.88
CA LYS A 4 14.20 17.66 19.80
C LYS A 4 13.17 16.61 19.38
N PRO A 5 11.87 16.96 19.29
CA PRO A 5 10.89 16.06 18.71
C PRO A 5 11.27 15.77 17.26
N ILE A 6 11.33 14.48 16.94
CA ILE A 6 11.51 13.97 15.58
C ILE A 6 10.44 14.62 14.70
N LYS A 7 10.86 15.22 13.59
CA LYS A 7 10.00 15.91 12.64
C LYS A 7 8.78 15.04 12.33
N LYS A 8 7.60 15.58 12.69
CA LYS A 8 6.28 15.17 12.23
C LYS A 8 6.37 14.91 10.73
N ILE A 9 6.06 13.69 10.31
CA ILE A 9 5.95 13.31 8.89
C ILE A 9 5.11 14.39 8.22
N GLU A 10 5.76 15.17 7.36
CA GLU A 10 5.16 16.31 6.68
C GLU A 10 3.96 15.76 5.90
N SER A 11 2.81 16.43 6.09
CA SER A 11 1.53 16.07 5.50
C SER A 11 1.69 15.85 4.00
N LEU A 12 1.28 14.67 3.52
CA LEU A 12 0.97 14.46 2.11
C LEU A 12 0.15 15.65 1.63
N THR A 13 0.63 16.35 0.61
CA THR A 13 -0.06 17.52 0.08
C THR A 13 -1.45 17.10 -0.39
N GLU A 14 -2.43 17.98 -0.26
CA GLU A 14 -3.81 17.73 -0.72
C GLU A 14 -3.84 17.32 -2.21
N GLU A 15 -2.88 17.81 -2.98
CA GLU A 15 -2.59 17.44 -4.35
C GLU A 15 -2.09 15.99 -4.50
N SER A 16 -1.25 15.50 -3.59
CA SER A 16 -0.79 14.10 -3.57
C SER A 16 -1.96 13.15 -3.25
N MET A 17 -2.83 13.54 -2.33
CA MET A 17 -4.04 12.79 -1.98
C MET A 17 -5.04 12.78 -3.13
N ARG A 18 -5.24 13.92 -3.79
CA ARG A 18 -6.11 14.04 -4.97
C ARG A 18 -5.55 13.26 -6.16
N THR A 19 -4.25 13.28 -6.37
CA THR A 19 -3.57 12.51 -7.42
C THR A 19 -3.71 11.02 -7.15
N MET A 20 -3.55 10.59 -5.90
CA MET A 20 -3.75 9.20 -5.51
C MET A 20 -5.21 8.77 -5.68
N TYR A 21 -6.18 9.65 -5.38
CA TYR A 21 -7.60 9.40 -5.60
C TYR A 21 -7.96 9.34 -7.09
N ILE A 22 -7.42 10.26 -7.90
CA ILE A 22 -7.58 10.27 -9.35
C ILE A 22 -6.97 9.00 -9.94
N LEU A 23 -5.72 8.67 -9.59
CA LEU A 23 -5.06 7.43 -10.02
C LEU A 23 -5.86 6.20 -9.60
N GLN A 24 -6.39 6.11 -8.38
CA GLN A 24 -7.27 4.99 -7.98
C GLN A 24 -8.58 4.94 -8.79
N SER A 25 -9.09 6.09 -9.25
CA SER A 25 -10.33 6.18 -10.02
C SER A 25 -10.17 6.08 -11.55
N THR A 26 -8.95 6.28 -12.08
CA THR A 26 -8.65 6.28 -13.54
C THR A 26 -7.66 5.21 -13.96
N LEU A 27 -6.88 4.65 -13.03
CA LEU A 27 -5.91 3.58 -13.27
C LEU A 27 -6.53 2.24 -12.89
N ASP A 28 -6.31 1.23 -13.72
CA ASP A 28 -6.62 -0.15 -13.37
C ASP A 28 -5.89 -0.50 -12.06
N ILE A 29 -6.65 -0.84 -11.02
CA ILE A 29 -6.11 -1.17 -9.70
C ILE A 29 -5.05 -2.27 -9.78
N ASN A 30 -5.12 -3.18 -10.76
CA ASN A 30 -4.09 -4.20 -10.99
C ASN A 30 -2.75 -3.57 -11.35
N ILE A 31 -2.73 -2.58 -12.25
CA ILE A 31 -1.50 -1.85 -12.64
C ILE A 31 -0.91 -1.11 -11.44
N LEU A 32 -1.76 -0.51 -10.59
CA LEU A 32 -1.27 0.17 -9.39
C LEU A 32 -0.58 -0.78 -8.42
N ILE A 33 -1.16 -1.96 -8.21
CA ILE A 33 -0.59 -2.99 -7.32
C ILE A 33 0.70 -3.57 -7.91
N GLU A 34 0.79 -3.76 -9.23
CA GLU A 34 2.03 -4.17 -9.90
C GLU A 34 3.17 -3.15 -9.74
N LEU A 35 2.87 -1.86 -9.94
CA LEU A 35 3.85 -0.79 -9.73
C LEU A 35 4.29 -0.71 -8.27
N PHE A 36 3.37 -0.91 -7.34
CA PHE A 36 3.67 -0.95 -5.91
C PHE A 36 4.57 -2.15 -5.56
N ASP A 37 4.26 -3.36 -6.05
CA ASP A 37 5.10 -4.56 -5.88
C ASP A 37 6.52 -4.34 -6.41
N HIS A 38 6.64 -3.74 -7.60
CA HIS A 38 7.93 -3.42 -8.19
C HIS A 38 8.78 -2.50 -7.31
N GLU A 39 8.20 -1.45 -6.72
CA GLU A 39 8.91 -0.57 -5.79
C GLU A 39 9.19 -1.24 -4.44
N LEU A 40 8.26 -2.04 -3.91
CA LEU A 40 8.42 -2.75 -2.64
C LEU A 40 9.56 -3.77 -2.71
N LYS A 41 9.73 -4.46 -3.83
CA LYS A 41 10.81 -5.43 -4.06
C LYS A 41 12.21 -4.81 -3.96
N LYS A 42 12.33 -3.48 -4.13
CA LYS A 42 13.59 -2.74 -3.92
C LYS A 42 13.95 -2.60 -2.44
N MET A 43 12.97 -2.75 -1.54
CA MET A 43 13.14 -2.59 -0.09
C MET A 43 13.09 -3.93 0.66
N VAL A 44 12.23 -4.85 0.22
CA VAL A 44 12.01 -6.16 0.85
C VAL A 44 11.93 -7.22 -0.25
N SER A 45 12.77 -8.24 -0.20
CA SER A 45 12.68 -9.38 -1.11
C SER A 45 11.45 -10.22 -0.77
N HIS A 46 10.58 -10.44 -1.75
CA HIS A 46 9.39 -11.28 -1.64
C HIS A 46 8.99 -11.81 -3.03
N ASP A 47 8.39 -13.00 -3.05
CA ASP A 47 7.94 -13.69 -4.27
C ASP A 47 6.41 -13.67 -4.43
N TYR A 48 5.71 -13.20 -3.39
CA TYR A 48 4.25 -13.14 -3.33
C TYR A 48 3.79 -11.80 -2.79
N LEU A 49 2.72 -11.27 -3.37
CA LEU A 49 1.99 -10.15 -2.81
C LEU A 49 0.49 -10.34 -3.05
N ASN A 50 -0.30 -10.28 -1.97
CA ASN A 50 -1.76 -10.21 -2.04
C ASN A 50 -2.24 -8.87 -1.51
N TYR A 51 -3.04 -8.19 -2.31
CA TYR A 51 -3.83 -7.04 -1.90
C TYR A 51 -5.29 -7.46 -1.73
N LYS A 52 -5.88 -7.09 -0.59
CA LYS A 52 -7.31 -7.33 -0.34
C LYS A 52 -8.01 -6.09 0.20
N ASN A 53 -9.05 -5.65 -0.49
CA ASN A 53 -10.03 -4.69 0.01
C ASN A 53 -11.41 -5.35 0.01
N SER A 54 -11.92 -5.64 1.21
CA SER A 54 -13.21 -6.34 1.37
C SER A 54 -14.44 -5.46 1.15
N ILE A 55 -14.29 -4.14 1.27
CA ILE A 55 -15.39 -3.19 1.06
C ILE A 55 -15.73 -3.11 -0.42
N GLU A 56 -14.70 -3.08 -1.27
CA GLU A 56 -14.82 -2.98 -2.73
C GLU A 56 -14.76 -4.35 -3.43
N ASN A 57 -14.71 -5.45 -2.66
CA ASN A 57 -14.59 -6.83 -3.15
C ASN A 57 -13.38 -7.03 -4.10
N ILE A 58 -12.25 -6.41 -3.78
CA ILE A 58 -11.00 -6.52 -4.54
C ILE A 58 -10.10 -7.55 -3.85
N SER A 59 -9.59 -8.50 -4.63
CA SER A 59 -8.52 -9.42 -4.25
C SER A 59 -7.59 -9.58 -5.45
N ILE A 60 -6.33 -9.19 -5.27
CA ILE A 60 -5.31 -9.24 -6.32
C ILE A 60 -4.13 -10.01 -5.76
N ASP A 61 -3.70 -11.02 -6.49
CA ASP A 61 -2.59 -11.90 -6.14
C ASP A 61 -1.51 -11.76 -7.22
N LEU A 62 -0.27 -11.49 -6.78
CA LEU A 62 0.92 -11.43 -7.63
C LEU A 62 1.91 -12.48 -7.16
N GLY A 63 2.41 -13.29 -8.09
CA GLY A 63 3.42 -14.32 -7.82
C GLY A 63 2.86 -15.63 -7.25
N GLU A 64 3.74 -16.45 -6.66
CA GLU A 64 3.39 -17.78 -6.15
C GLU A 64 3.00 -17.73 -4.67
N ILE A 65 1.90 -18.38 -4.29
CA ILE A 65 1.43 -18.38 -2.90
C ILE A 65 2.45 -19.05 -1.98
N ILE A 66 2.95 -18.30 -1.01
CA ILE A 66 3.88 -18.79 0.01
C ILE A 66 3.19 -19.16 1.34
N LYS A 67 3.85 -20.00 2.13
CA LYS A 67 3.35 -20.46 3.45
C LYS A 67 3.57 -19.45 4.56
N GLU A 68 4.73 -18.81 4.60
CA GLU A 68 5.07 -17.78 5.58
C GLU A 68 4.53 -16.44 5.10
N LYS A 69 3.85 -15.69 5.98
CA LYS A 69 3.07 -14.52 5.57
C LYS A 69 3.27 -13.37 6.55
N LEU A 70 3.68 -12.22 6.05
CA LEU A 70 3.65 -10.95 6.77
C LEU A 70 2.38 -10.19 6.37
N ILE A 71 1.59 -9.78 7.37
CA ILE A 71 0.30 -9.12 7.13
C ILE A 71 0.41 -7.65 7.54
N PHE A 72 0.15 -6.77 6.59
CA PHE A 72 0.15 -5.32 6.79
C PHE A 72 -1.26 -4.77 6.61
N ASN A 73 -1.77 -4.04 7.60
CA ASN A 73 -3.06 -3.35 7.48
C ASN A 73 -2.82 -1.95 6.90
N LEU A 74 -3.43 -1.67 5.75
CA LEU A 74 -3.29 -0.39 5.07
C LEU A 74 -4.39 0.56 5.54
N LYS A 75 -3.97 1.70 6.07
CA LYS A 75 -4.88 2.73 6.57
C LYS A 75 -4.37 4.11 6.19
N ILE A 76 -5.30 4.99 5.84
CA ILE A 76 -5.05 6.43 5.74
C ILE A 76 -6.01 7.13 6.70
N SER A 77 -5.45 7.84 7.67
CA SER A 77 -6.22 8.41 8.79
C SER A 77 -7.05 7.30 9.46
N ASN A 78 -8.39 7.43 9.45
CA ASN A 78 -9.30 6.44 10.02
C ASN A 78 -9.91 5.49 8.97
N ASN A 79 -9.52 5.62 7.70
CA ASN A 79 -10.05 4.80 6.61
C ASN A 79 -9.15 3.60 6.34
N SER A 80 -9.76 2.42 6.27
CA SER A 80 -9.09 1.21 5.82
C SER A 80 -8.98 1.22 4.31
N LEU A 81 -7.77 1.06 3.80
CA LEU A 81 -7.54 0.84 2.37
C LEU A 81 -7.49 -0.64 2.01
N GLY A 82 -7.22 -1.51 2.98
CA GLY A 82 -7.15 -2.94 2.74
C GLY A 82 -6.03 -3.59 3.53
N LYS A 83 -5.58 -4.75 3.04
CA LYS A 83 -4.48 -5.51 3.63
C LYS A 83 -3.50 -5.94 2.56
N PHE A 84 -2.21 -5.87 2.87
CA PHE A 84 -1.18 -6.59 2.12
C PHE A 84 -0.76 -7.85 2.86
N VAL A 85 -0.49 -8.88 2.08
CA VAL A 85 0.17 -10.10 2.53
C VAL A 85 1.34 -10.36 1.61
N ILE A 86 2.55 -10.43 2.18
CA ILE A 86 3.78 -10.78 1.46
C ILE A 86 4.50 -11.94 2.12
#